data_AF-A0A8D8U4D9-F1
#
_entry.id   AF-A0A8D8U4D9-F1
#
_cell.length_a   1.000
_cell.length_b   1.000
_cell.length_c   1.000
_cell.angle_alpha   90.00
_cell.angle_beta   90.00
_cell.angle_gamma   90.00
#
_symmetry.space_group_name_H-M   'P 1'
#
loop_
_entity.id
_entity.type
_entity.pdbx_description
1 polymer ?
#
loop_
_entity_poly.entity_id
_entity_poly.type
_entity_poly.pdbx_seq_one_letter_code
_entity_poly.pdbx_strand_id
1 'polypeptide(L)'
;MSISNTEGDTIRVTALRAEPSDIQFSDMKLDERAGKDNTVSVVVGQKTLFLYNLQDPNNPIELAFQARYGTILAYKWFGDGYILIGFSEGYFVQISTHIKEVGQELFQCKNHK
;
A
#
# COMPACT_ATOMS: atom_id res chain seq x y z
N MET A 1 -13.65 -4.27 2.45
CA MET A 1 -13.47 -2.82 2.23
C MET A 1 -14.44 -2.36 1.16
N SER A 2 -15.24 -1.33 1.45
CA SER A 2 -16.06 -0.64 0.47
C SER A 2 -15.47 0.74 0.16
N ILE A 3 -15.57 1.18 -1.09
CA ILE A 3 -15.17 2.51 -1.53
C ILE A 3 -16.42 3.20 -2.04
N SER A 4 -16.75 4.34 -1.45
CA SER A 4 -17.95 5.11 -1.79
C SER A 4 -17.59 6.51 -2.26
N ASN A 5 -18.42 7.08 -3.13
CA ASN A 5 -18.29 8.49 -3.53
C ASN A 5 -18.85 9.41 -2.43
N THR A 6 -18.71 10.73 -2.64
CA THR A 6 -19.24 11.76 -1.73
C THR A 6 -20.76 11.81 -1.67
N GLU A 7 -21.46 11.19 -2.63
CA GLU A 7 -22.92 11.11 -2.68
C GLU A 7 -23.45 9.92 -1.85
N GLY A 8 -22.56 9.06 -1.37
CA GLY A 8 -22.89 7.88 -0.56
C GLY A 8 -23.03 6.59 -1.37
N ASP A 9 -22.88 6.64 -2.69
CA ASP A 9 -22.93 5.47 -3.55
C ASP A 9 -21.67 4.63 -3.38
N THR A 10 -21.86 3.32 -3.21
CA THR A 10 -20.74 2.37 -3.19
C THR A 10 -20.26 2.14 -4.62
N ILE A 11 -19.05 2.61 -4.92
CA ILE A 11 -18.39 2.43 -6.22
C ILE A 11 -17.83 1.00 -6.32
N ARG A 12 -17.21 0.49 -5.24
CA ARG A 12 -16.56 -0.82 -5.21
C ARG A 12 -16.68 -1.50 -3.85
N VAL A 13 -16.67 -2.83 -3.87
CA VAL A 13 -16.53 -3.69 -2.70
C VAL A 13 -15.46 -4.73 -2.99
N THR A 14 -14.48 -4.84 -2.09
CA THR A 14 -13.40 -5.83 -2.15
C THR A 14 -13.32 -6.57 -0.82
N ALA A 15 -13.23 -7.90 -0.87
CA ALA A 15 -12.99 -8.73 0.31
C ALA A 15 -11.52 -8.61 0.73
N LEU A 16 -11.28 -8.49 2.04
CA LEU A 16 -9.93 -8.51 2.61
C LEU A 16 -9.76 -9.80 3.41
N ARG A 17 -8.53 -10.31 3.47
CA ARG A 17 -8.21 -11.57 4.15
C ARG A 17 -8.07 -11.45 5.67
N ALA A 18 -7.98 -10.23 6.18
CA ALA A 18 -7.88 -9.90 7.61
C ALA A 18 -8.35 -8.45 7.86
N GLU A 19 -8.28 -8.02 9.13
CA GLU A 19 -8.66 -6.67 9.56
C GLU A 19 -7.85 -5.58 8.85
N PRO A 20 -8.51 -4.55 8.28
CA PRO A 20 -7.84 -3.40 7.67
C PRO A 20 -7.41 -2.36 8.71
N SER A 21 -6.27 -1.71 8.48
CA SER A 21 -5.82 -0.51 9.19
C SER A 21 -5.11 0.45 8.24
N ASP A 22 -4.94 1.70 8.67
CA ASP A 22 -4.13 2.72 7.99
C ASP A 22 -4.46 2.90 6.49
N ILE A 23 -5.73 3.16 6.16
CA ILE A 23 -6.13 3.40 4.77
C ILE A 23 -5.59 4.75 4.28
N GLN A 24 -5.00 4.79 3.08
CA GLN A 24 -4.57 6.01 2.40
C GLN A 24 -4.96 5.98 0.92
N PHE A 25 -5.24 7.15 0.36
CA PHE A 25 -5.42 7.36 -1.08
C PHE A 25 -4.17 8.00 -1.65
N SER A 26 -3.72 7.53 -2.81
CA SER A 26 -2.53 8.05 -3.49
C SER A 26 -2.55 7.71 -4.98
N ASP A 27 -1.64 8.33 -5.71
CA ASP A 27 -1.34 8.03 -7.10
C ASP A 27 -0.23 6.99 -7.23
N MET A 28 -0.56 5.83 -7.81
CA MET A 28 0.46 4.98 -8.43
C MET A 28 0.71 5.48 -9.84
N LYS A 29 1.96 5.83 -10.14
CA LYS A 29 2.34 6.23 -11.50
C LYS A 29 2.39 4.99 -12.40
N LEU A 30 1.29 4.73 -13.10
CA LEU A 30 1.18 3.64 -14.08
C LEU A 30 1.65 4.06 -15.47
N ASP A 31 1.55 5.35 -15.79
CA ASP A 31 2.19 6.12 -16.86
C ASP A 31 1.55 7.53 -16.84
N GLU A 32 2.10 8.51 -17.59
CA GLU A 32 1.64 9.93 -17.62
C GLU A 32 0.14 10.14 -17.97
N ARG A 33 -0.60 9.07 -18.27
CA ARG A 33 -2.01 9.08 -18.68
C ARG A 33 -2.98 8.61 -17.59
N ALA A 34 -2.51 8.07 -16.46
CA ALA A 34 -3.38 7.67 -15.36
C ALA A 34 -3.82 8.91 -14.58
N GLY A 35 -5.14 9.06 -14.34
CA GLY A 35 -5.70 10.19 -13.59
C GLY A 35 -5.19 10.26 -12.13
N LYS A 36 -5.55 11.35 -11.43
CA LYS A 36 -5.21 11.56 -10.02
C LYS A 36 -6.07 10.69 -9.08
N ASP A 37 -5.50 10.32 -7.93
CA ASP A 37 -5.97 9.52 -6.81
C ASP A 37 -6.60 8.16 -7.15
N ASN A 38 -5.90 7.33 -7.93
CA ASN A 38 -6.45 6.04 -8.39
C ASN A 38 -6.14 4.82 -7.51
N THR A 39 -5.27 4.94 -6.49
CA THR A 39 -4.89 3.80 -5.66
C THR A 39 -5.32 3.99 -4.22
N VAL A 40 -5.98 2.98 -3.67
CA VAL A 40 -6.22 2.82 -2.24
C VAL A 40 -5.18 1.86 -1.69
N SER A 41 -4.36 2.31 -0.75
CA SER A 41 -3.50 1.45 0.05
C SER A 41 -4.10 1.20 1.42
N VAL A 42 -3.95 -0.03 1.93
CA VAL A 42 -4.44 -0.42 3.25
C VAL A 42 -3.54 -1.50 3.84
N VAL A 43 -3.27 -1.41 5.13
CA VAL A 43 -2.59 -2.48 5.87
C VAL A 43 -3.62 -3.54 6.23
N VAL A 44 -3.31 -4.81 5.97
CA VAL A 44 -4.20 -5.94 6.23
C VAL A 44 -3.53 -6.88 7.22
N GLY A 45 -4.19 -7.11 8.36
CA GLY A 45 -3.71 -7.98 9.43
C GLY A 45 -2.37 -7.56 10.03
N GLN A 46 -2.00 -6.27 9.93
CA GLN A 46 -0.71 -5.71 10.35
C GLN A 46 0.52 -6.37 9.68
N LYS A 47 0.33 -7.11 8.58
CA LYS A 47 1.41 -7.90 7.93
C LYS A 47 1.57 -7.61 6.45
N THR A 48 0.48 -7.31 5.77
CA THR A 48 0.47 -7.10 4.32
C THR A 48 0.08 -5.66 4.02
N LEU A 49 0.76 -5.03 3.06
CA LEU A 49 0.30 -3.80 2.45
C LEU A 49 -0.47 -4.16 1.17
N PHE A 50 -1.76 -3.88 1.15
CA PHE A 50 -2.65 -4.13 0.02
C PHE A 50 -2.80 -2.84 -0.79
N LEU A 51 -2.50 -2.90 -2.09
CA LEU A 51 -2.66 -1.80 -3.03
C LEU A 51 -3.79 -2.14 -4.01
N TYR A 52 -4.83 -1.31 -4.02
CA TYR A 52 -6.01 -1.47 -4.83
C TYR A 52 -6.15 -0.32 -5.83
N ASN A 53 -5.92 -0.61 -7.09
CA ASN A 53 -6.12 0.36 -8.16
C ASN A 53 -7.59 0.36 -8.61
N LEU A 54 -8.25 1.52 -8.55
CA LEU A 54 -9.63 1.70 -9.00
C LEU A 54 -9.81 1.49 -10.51
N GLN A 55 -8.75 1.73 -11.29
CA GLN A 55 -8.74 1.54 -12.74
C GLN A 55 -8.44 0.09 -13.16
N ASP A 56 -7.76 -0.67 -12.30
CA ASP A 56 -7.46 -2.09 -12.51
C ASP A 56 -7.89 -2.94 -11.29
N PRO A 57 -9.21 -2.99 -10.99
CA PRO A 57 -9.73 -3.59 -9.76
C PRO A 57 -9.56 -5.11 -9.69
N ASN A 58 -9.25 -5.75 -10.83
CA ASN A 58 -9.10 -7.21 -10.93
C ASN A 58 -7.68 -7.67 -10.59
N ASN A 59 -6.71 -6.75 -10.55
CA ASN A 59 -5.31 -7.06 -10.29
C ASN A 59 -4.80 -6.29 -9.06
N PRO A 60 -5.36 -6.51 -7.85
CA PRO A 60 -4.81 -5.92 -6.64
C PRO A 60 -3.42 -6.48 -6.33
N ILE A 61 -2.60 -5.69 -5.67
CA ILE A 61 -1.24 -6.07 -5.30
C ILE A 61 -1.17 -6.27 -3.79
N GLU A 62 -0.74 -7.45 -3.36
CA GLU A 62 -0.49 -7.79 -1.96
C GLU A 62 1.03 -7.84 -1.71
N LEU A 63 1.53 -6.92 -0.89
CA LEU A 63 2.93 -6.85 -0.52
C LEU A 63 3.11 -7.44 0.88
N ALA A 64 3.69 -8.63 0.95
CA ALA A 64 4.11 -9.27 2.19
C ALA A 64 5.59 -8.96 2.46
N PHE A 65 5.92 -8.78 3.73
CA PHE A 65 7.28 -8.43 4.15
C PHE A 65 7.95 -9.56 4.92
N GLN A 66 9.28 -9.48 5.03
CA GLN A 66 10.06 -10.47 5.75
C GLN A 66 9.65 -10.49 7.23
N ALA A 67 9.41 -11.69 7.77
CA ALA A 67 8.95 -11.87 9.15
C ALA A 67 9.86 -11.20 10.20
N ARG A 68 11.16 -11.06 9.90
CA ARG A 68 12.15 -10.39 10.76
C ARG A 68 11.86 -8.91 11.02
N TYR A 69 11.04 -8.27 10.19
CA TYR A 69 10.67 -6.87 10.39
C TYR A 69 9.58 -6.73 11.45
N GLY A 70 8.79 -7.77 11.72
CA GLY A 70 7.65 -7.73 12.63
C GLY A 70 6.38 -7.21 11.94
N THR A 71 5.51 -6.54 12.70
CA THR A 71 4.26 -5.98 12.18
C THR A 71 4.46 -4.60 11.57
N ILE A 72 3.67 -4.27 10.56
CA ILE A 72 3.60 -2.90 10.01
C ILE A 72 2.95 -2.01 11.07
N LEU A 73 3.65 -0.95 11.47
CA LEU A 73 3.14 0.03 12.43
C LEU A 73 2.65 1.31 11.75
N ALA A 74 3.29 1.69 10.64
CA ALA A 74 2.91 2.84 9.85
C ALA A 74 3.50 2.74 8.45
N TYR A 75 2.88 3.41 7.48
CA TYR A 75 3.49 3.67 6.19
C TYR A 75 3.10 5.06 5.68
N LYS A 76 3.93 5.60 4.78
CA LYS A 76 3.65 6.85 4.09
C LYS A 76 4.09 6.78 2.64
N TRP A 77 3.21 7.24 1.76
CA TRP A 77 3.55 7.60 0.40
C TRP A 77 4.45 8.83 0.40
N PHE A 78 5.46 8.84 -0.47
CA PHE A 78 6.32 9.99 -0.68
C PHE A 78 6.94 9.97 -2.08
N GLY A 79 7.40 11.14 -2.54
CA GLY A 79 8.00 11.28 -3.86
C GLY A 79 7.02 10.86 -4.96
N ASP A 80 7.54 10.17 -5.97
CA ASP A 80 6.80 9.74 -7.16
C ASP A 80 6.49 8.23 -7.11
N GLY A 81 5.57 7.83 -6.21
CA GLY A 81 5.16 6.42 -6.08
C GLY A 81 6.06 5.55 -5.19
N TYR A 82 6.80 6.15 -4.26
CA TYR A 82 7.51 5.40 -3.23
C TYR A 82 6.70 5.31 -1.94
N ILE A 83 6.92 4.23 -1.20
CA ILE A 83 6.32 4.04 0.12
C ILE A 83 7.42 3.73 1.13
N LEU A 84 7.43 4.47 2.24
CA LEU A 84 8.26 4.20 3.40
C LEU A 84 7.40 3.51 4.46
N ILE A 85 7.88 2.39 5.00
CA ILE A 85 7.15 1.53 5.91
C ILE A 85 7.98 1.35 7.18
N GLY A 86 7.38 1.58 8.34
CA GLY A 86 7.96 1.34 9.65
C GLY A 86 7.39 0.09 10.30
N PHE A 87 8.25 -0.73 10.90
CA PHE A 87 7.88 -2.00 11.50
C PHE A 87 8.24 -2.10 12.99
N SER A 88 7.59 -3.04 13.69
CA SER A 88 7.73 -3.24 15.14
C SER A 88 9.14 -3.65 15.60
N GLU A 89 9.94 -4.30 14.76
CA GLU A 89 11.33 -4.69 15.10
C GLU A 89 12.36 -3.58 14.79
N GLY A 90 11.89 -2.35 14.54
CA GLY A 90 12.72 -1.17 14.31
C GLY A 90 13.25 -1.01 12.90
N TYR A 91 12.66 -1.75 11.97
CA TYR A 91 12.99 -1.67 10.56
C TYR A 91 12.21 -0.54 9.88
N PHE A 92 12.90 0.13 8.98
CA PHE A 92 12.32 0.99 7.96
C PHE A 92 12.63 0.38 6.60
N VAL A 93 11.61 0.20 5.76
CA VAL A 93 11.75 -0.33 4.40
C VAL A 93 11.14 0.67 3.42
N GLN A 94 11.90 0.98 2.38
CA GLN A 94 11.42 1.74 1.24
C GLN A 94 11.13 0.78 0.09
N ILE A 95 9.96 0.92 -0.52
CA ILE A 95 9.55 0.17 -1.71
C ILE A 95 9.18 1.12 -2.85
N SER A 96 9.32 0.62 -4.07
CA SER A 96 8.71 1.22 -5.25
C SER A 96 7.33 0.65 -5.52
N THR A 97 6.45 1.48 -6.06
CA THR A 97 5.15 1.07 -6.60
C THR A 97 5.09 1.12 -8.12
N HIS A 98 6.19 1.45 -8.80
CA HIS A 98 6.24 1.39 -10.27
C HIS A 98 6.02 -0.03 -10.76
N ILE A 99 5.17 -0.21 -11.78
CA ILE A 99 4.70 -1.53 -12.21
C ILE A 99 5.81 -2.53 -12.57
N LYS A 100 6.98 -2.04 -13.00
CA LYS A 100 8.16 -2.88 -13.33
C LYS A 100 8.91 -3.41 -12.11
N GLU A 101 8.76 -2.76 -10.96
CA GLU A 101 9.54 -2.98 -9.74
C GLU A 101 8.64 -2.98 -8.49
N VAL A 102 7.32 -3.15 -8.67
CA VAL A 102 6.35 -3.03 -7.60
C VAL A 102 6.63 -4.08 -6.52
N GLY A 103 6.76 -3.63 -5.28
CA GLY A 103 7.08 -4.51 -4.16
C GLY A 103 8.57 -4.86 -4.04
N GLN A 104 9.44 -4.34 -4.91
CA GLN A 104 10.87 -4.47 -4.72
C GLN A 104 11.32 -3.57 -3.55
N GLU A 105 11.99 -4.17 -2.57
CA GLU A 105 12.70 -3.44 -1.52
C GLU A 105 13.87 -2.69 -2.16
N LEU A 106 13.81 -1.35 -2.14
CA LEU A 106 14.89 -0.50 -2.64
C LEU A 106 15.95 -0.28 -1.56
N PHE A 107 15.49 -0.15 -0.32
CA PHE A 107 16.34 0.13 0.83
C PHE A 107 15.71 -0.40 2.11
N GLN A 108 16.54 -0.90 3.03
CA GLN A 108 16.14 -1.22 4.39
C GLN A 108 17.21 -0.80 5.40
N CYS A 109 16.77 -0.29 6.56
CA CYS A 109 17.64 -0.07 7.71
C CYS A 109 16.94 -0.46 9.02
N LYS A 110 17.72 -0.85 10.03
CA LYS A 110 17.23 -1.06 11.40
C LYS A 110 17.79 0.06 12.27
N ASN A 111 16.93 0.86 12.89
CA ASN A 111 17.34 2.10 13.57
C ASN A 111 17.12 2.07 15.10
N HIS A 112 16.69 0.93 15.65
CA HIS A 112 16.71 0.65 17.08
C HIS A 112 17.01 -0.84 17.31
N LYS A 113 17.42 -1.24 18.52
CA LYS A 113 17.64 -2.65 18.87
C LYS A 113 16.41 -3.27 19.47
#